data_AF-W0DGR0-F1
#
_entry.id   AF-W0DGR0-F1
#
_cell.length_a   1.000
_cell.length_b   1.000
_cell.length_c   1.000
_cell.angle_alpha   90.00
_cell.angle_beta   90.00
_cell.angle_gamma   90.00
#
_symmetry.space_group_name_H-M   'P 1'
#
loop_
_entity.id
_entity.type
_entity.pdbx_description
1 polymer ?
#
loop_
_entity_poly.entity_id
_entity_poly.type
_entity_poly.pdbx_seq_one_letter_code
_entity_poly.pdbx_strand_id
1 'polypeptide(L)'
;MENTNAVQNPAPGMPRLNEPAPEFEAKTTHGVMKLSDYRGKWVVLFSHPADFTPVCTTEFMAFANAHPEFQKLNTELVGLSIDSNYAHLAWVRNIKEKFGMDIPFPIIEDLSMKVANAYGMIQPGASDTSAVRATFIIDDRGVLRAMVYYPMTNGRSIPEFLRLVQALQTSDSHGVATPEGWQPGDKVIVPPPATAEAAEARMKEGYECKDWYFCTKSL
;
A
#
# COMPACT_ATOMS: atom_id res chain seq x y z
N MET A 1 18.16 -13.86 45.43
CA MET A 1 17.64 -14.53 44.21
C MET A 1 16.84 -13.47 43.48
N GLU A 2 17.47 -12.81 42.51
CA GLU A 2 16.87 -11.70 41.77
C GLU A 2 15.86 -12.24 40.77
N ASN A 3 14.64 -11.70 40.85
CA ASN A 3 13.56 -11.98 39.92
C ASN A 3 13.66 -10.94 38.79
N THR A 4 14.38 -11.27 37.72
CA THR A 4 14.42 -10.45 36.51
C THR A 4 13.12 -10.63 35.74
N ASN A 5 12.15 -9.75 36.02
CA ASN A 5 11.05 -9.49 35.10
C ASN A 5 11.64 -8.88 33.81
N ALA A 6 11.96 -9.75 32.86
CA ALA A 6 12.16 -9.32 31.49
C ALA A 6 10.84 -8.71 31.02
N VAL A 7 10.85 -7.39 30.83
CA VAL A 7 9.77 -6.69 30.11
C VAL A 7 9.77 -7.29 28.70
N GLN A 8 8.85 -8.22 28.45
CA GLN A 8 8.53 -8.64 27.09
C GLN A 8 8.02 -7.38 26.39
N ASN A 9 8.86 -6.76 25.56
CA ASN A 9 8.37 -5.83 24.57
C ASN A 9 7.29 -6.57 23.78
N PRO A 10 6.03 -6.10 23.75
CA PRO A 10 5.05 -6.71 22.87
C PRO A 10 5.63 -6.69 21.46
N ALA A 11 5.58 -7.82 20.78
CA ALA A 11 5.93 -7.88 19.36
C ALA A 11 5.27 -6.69 18.65
N PRO A 12 5.98 -5.94 17.81
CA PRO A 12 5.42 -4.77 17.16
C PRO A 12 4.09 -5.17 16.52
N GLY A 13 3.00 -4.56 17.01
CA GLY A 13 1.66 -4.89 16.56
C GLY A 13 1.52 -4.57 15.08
N MET A 14 0.75 -5.38 14.36
CA MET A 14 0.41 -5.12 12.97
C MET A 14 -0.10 -3.68 12.81
N PRO A 15 0.33 -2.92 11.79
CA PRO A 15 -0.16 -1.58 11.57
C PRO A 15 -1.66 -1.60 11.33
N ARG A 16 -2.36 -0.56 11.79
CA ARG A 16 -3.83 -0.51 11.78
C ARG A 16 -4.35 0.42 10.70
N LEU A 17 -5.43 0.00 10.06
CA LEU A 17 -6.13 0.84 9.10
C LEU A 17 -6.71 2.07 9.79
N ASN A 18 -6.70 3.20 9.09
CA ASN A 18 -7.17 4.51 9.55
C ASN A 18 -6.38 5.11 10.73
N GLU A 19 -5.20 4.57 11.04
CA GLU A 19 -4.22 5.16 11.94
C GLU A 19 -3.01 5.71 11.14
N PRO A 20 -2.21 6.63 11.69
CA PRO A 20 -0.96 7.05 11.07
C PRO A 20 -0.08 5.84 10.75
N ALA A 21 0.43 5.77 9.52
CA ALA A 21 1.36 4.72 9.12
C ALA A 21 2.66 4.81 9.94
N PRO A 22 3.29 3.69 10.32
CA PRO A 22 4.54 3.71 11.10
C PRO A 22 5.62 4.56 10.42
N GLU A 23 6.08 5.60 11.11
CA GLU A 23 7.08 6.52 10.57
C GLU A 23 8.45 5.85 10.43
N PHE A 24 9.19 6.20 9.38
CA PHE A 24 10.55 5.72 9.16
C PHE A 24 11.41 6.76 8.45
N GLU A 25 12.71 6.66 8.69
CA GLU A 25 13.77 7.30 7.90
C GLU A 25 14.71 6.18 7.45
N ALA A 26 14.92 6.06 6.14
CA ALA A 26 15.67 4.95 5.57
C ALA A 26 16.51 5.37 4.37
N LYS A 27 17.60 4.64 4.16
CA LYS A 27 18.44 4.76 2.97
C LYS A 27 17.78 4.03 1.81
N THR A 28 17.82 4.65 0.63
CA THR A 28 17.26 4.06 -0.60
C THR A 28 18.21 4.19 -1.77
N THR A 29 17.83 3.58 -2.89
CA THR A 29 18.49 3.78 -4.19
C THR A 29 18.52 5.24 -4.64
N HIS A 30 17.64 6.10 -4.11
CA HIS A 30 17.55 7.53 -4.46
C HIS A 30 18.07 8.46 -3.35
N GLY A 31 18.74 7.92 -2.32
CA GLY A 31 19.22 8.68 -1.17
C GLY A 31 18.40 8.40 0.10
N VAL A 32 18.66 9.15 1.17
CA VAL A 32 17.90 9.04 2.41
C VAL A 32 16.53 9.70 2.22
N MET A 33 15.48 9.05 2.70
CA MET A 33 14.12 9.59 2.70
C MET A 33 13.39 9.26 3.99
N LYS A 34 12.36 10.05 4.29
CA LYS A 34 11.40 9.83 5.39
C LYS A 34 10.02 9.63 4.82
N LEU A 35 9.18 8.84 5.51
CA LEU A 35 7.77 8.72 5.08
C LEU A 35 7.06 10.08 5.14
N SER A 36 7.43 10.93 6.10
CA SER A 36 6.95 12.31 6.19
C SER A 36 7.24 13.19 4.96
N ASP A 37 8.25 12.85 4.15
CA ASP A 37 8.60 13.63 2.95
C ASP A 37 7.51 13.54 1.87
N TYR A 38 6.61 12.55 1.96
CA TYR A 38 5.50 12.34 1.04
C TYR A 38 4.17 12.96 1.51
N ARG A 39 4.15 13.80 2.55
CA ARG A 39 2.91 14.51 2.92
C ARG A 39 2.36 15.32 1.74
N GLY A 40 1.05 15.24 1.51
CA GLY A 40 0.39 15.76 0.32
C GLY A 40 0.41 14.83 -0.89
N LYS A 41 1.00 13.63 -0.78
CA LYS A 41 1.00 12.58 -1.80
C LYS A 41 0.59 11.24 -1.22
N TRP A 42 -0.08 10.42 -2.02
CA TRP A 42 -0.34 9.03 -1.65
C TRP A 42 0.94 8.21 -1.80
N VAL A 43 1.07 7.13 -1.04
CA VAL A 43 2.23 6.24 -1.10
C VAL A 43 1.77 4.79 -1.18
N VAL A 44 2.28 4.06 -2.17
CA VAL A 44 2.23 2.59 -2.20
C VAL A 44 3.61 2.08 -1.76
N LEU A 45 3.70 1.71 -0.49
CA LEU A 45 4.88 1.05 0.07
C LEU A 45 4.72 -0.46 -0.13
N PHE A 46 5.70 -1.12 -0.74
CA PHE A 46 5.62 -2.55 -0.98
C PHE A 46 6.95 -3.25 -0.74
N SER A 47 6.90 -4.44 -0.15
CA SER A 47 8.09 -5.25 0.08
C SER A 47 8.22 -6.38 -0.93
N HIS A 48 9.45 -6.86 -1.10
CA HIS A 48 9.77 -8.10 -1.80
C HIS A 48 10.79 -8.93 -0.99
N PRO A 49 10.79 -10.26 -1.13
CA PRO A 49 11.66 -11.10 -0.31
C PRO A 49 13.16 -10.88 -0.49
N ALA A 50 13.62 -10.80 -1.74
CA ALA A 50 15.04 -10.62 -2.06
C ALA A 50 15.23 -10.11 -3.50
N ASP A 51 16.24 -9.27 -3.68
CA ASP A 51 16.78 -8.91 -5.00
C ASP A 51 17.24 -10.15 -5.77
N PHE A 52 17.36 -10.02 -7.10
CA PHE A 52 17.80 -11.11 -7.99
C PHE A 52 16.92 -12.38 -7.94
N THR A 53 15.66 -12.27 -7.52
CA THR A 53 14.68 -13.38 -7.57
C THR A 53 13.59 -13.11 -8.61
N PRO A 54 13.14 -14.14 -9.36
CA PRO A 54 12.39 -13.95 -10.60
C PRO A 54 11.01 -13.32 -10.40
N VAL A 55 10.23 -13.75 -9.40
CA VAL A 55 8.90 -13.18 -9.14
C VAL A 55 9.03 -11.71 -8.75
N CYS A 56 10.02 -11.34 -7.94
CA CYS A 56 10.28 -9.94 -7.58
C CYS A 56 10.62 -9.12 -8.83
N THR A 57 11.45 -9.64 -9.74
CA THR A 57 11.77 -8.99 -11.00
C THR A 57 10.52 -8.72 -11.84
N THR A 58 9.59 -9.68 -11.92
CA THR A 58 8.33 -9.47 -12.64
C THR A 58 7.46 -8.37 -12.01
N GLU A 59 7.41 -8.29 -10.68
CA GLU A 59 6.63 -7.28 -9.97
C GLU A 59 7.21 -5.87 -10.14
N PHE A 60 8.54 -5.73 -10.02
CA PHE A 60 9.22 -4.44 -10.21
C PHE A 60 9.03 -3.91 -11.63
N MET A 61 9.11 -4.78 -12.65
CA MET A 61 8.82 -4.37 -14.01
C MET A 61 7.35 -3.96 -14.20
N ALA A 62 6.40 -4.68 -13.59
CA ALA A 62 4.99 -4.34 -13.66
C ALA A 62 4.68 -2.99 -12.97
N PHE A 63 5.28 -2.74 -11.80
CA PHE A 63 5.18 -1.45 -11.12
C PHE A 63 5.83 -0.32 -11.92
N ALA A 64 7.00 -0.57 -12.54
CA ALA A 64 7.67 0.44 -13.37
C ALA A 64 6.83 0.81 -14.59
N ASN A 65 6.20 -0.17 -15.24
CA ASN A 65 5.29 0.07 -16.36
C ASN A 65 4.02 0.84 -15.93
N ALA A 66 3.48 0.56 -14.74
CA ALA A 66 2.31 1.25 -14.20
C ALA A 66 2.62 2.61 -13.53
N HIS A 67 3.90 2.93 -13.31
CA HIS A 67 4.34 4.12 -12.59
C HIS A 67 3.72 5.42 -13.13
N PRO A 68 3.61 5.66 -14.45
CA PRO A 68 2.96 6.86 -14.98
C PRO A 68 1.49 7.01 -14.53
N GLU A 69 0.76 5.92 -14.37
CA GLU A 69 -0.64 5.97 -13.90
C GLU A 69 -0.73 6.28 -12.42
N PHE A 70 0.17 5.75 -11.58
CA PHE A 70 0.26 6.17 -10.18
C PHE A 70 0.63 7.65 -10.04
N GLN A 71 1.53 8.16 -10.88
CA GLN A 71 1.91 9.58 -10.90
C GLN A 71 0.73 10.49 -11.26
N LYS A 72 -0.14 10.10 -12.21
CA LYS A 72 -1.38 10.84 -12.51
C LYS A 72 -2.33 10.95 -11.31
N LEU A 73 -2.26 9.99 -10.39
CA LEU A 73 -3.03 9.94 -9.15
C LEU A 73 -2.28 10.57 -7.97
N ASN A 74 -1.22 11.35 -8.22
CA ASN A 74 -0.39 11.94 -7.16
C ASN A 74 0.08 10.89 -6.12
N THR A 75 0.47 9.72 -6.62
CA THR A 75 0.83 8.54 -5.82
C THR A 75 2.26 8.11 -6.13
N GLU A 76 3.07 7.98 -5.09
CA GLU A 76 4.46 7.54 -5.15
C GLU A 76 4.56 6.04 -4.86
N LEU A 77 5.46 5.36 -5.57
CA LEU A 77 5.80 3.96 -5.31
C LEU A 77 7.09 3.91 -4.48
N VAL A 78 7.15 3.01 -3.50
CA VAL A 78 8.37 2.78 -2.69
C VAL A 78 8.54 1.28 -2.46
N GLY A 79 9.61 0.72 -3.01
CA GLY A 79 9.99 -0.69 -2.80
C GLY A 79 10.78 -0.88 -1.51
N LEU A 80 10.85 -2.11 -1.00
CA LEU A 80 11.63 -2.46 0.20
C LEU A 80 12.05 -3.93 0.18
N SER A 81 13.32 -4.19 0.44
CA SER A 81 13.73 -5.50 0.97
C SER A 81 14.79 -5.31 2.06
N ILE A 82 15.26 -6.42 2.60
CA ILE A 82 16.33 -6.42 3.61
C ILE A 82 17.73 -6.50 2.95
N ASP A 83 17.81 -6.40 1.63
CA ASP A 83 19.08 -6.39 0.91
C ASP A 83 19.81 -5.06 1.09
N SER A 84 21.11 -5.05 0.83
CA SER A 84 21.89 -3.81 0.84
C SER A 84 21.53 -2.92 -0.37
N ASN A 85 21.72 -1.61 -0.25
CA ASN A 85 21.55 -0.66 -1.35
C ASN A 85 22.49 -0.96 -2.53
N TYR A 86 23.66 -1.56 -2.28
CA TYR A 86 24.53 -2.02 -3.35
C TYR A 86 23.89 -3.14 -4.17
N ALA A 87 23.19 -4.07 -3.52
CA ALA A 87 22.42 -5.10 -4.18
C ALA A 87 21.28 -4.48 -5.01
N HIS A 88 20.52 -3.53 -4.44
CA HIS A 88 19.44 -2.84 -5.16
C HIS A 88 19.96 -2.16 -6.43
N LEU A 89 21.05 -1.40 -6.32
CA LEU A 89 21.65 -0.69 -7.46
C LEU A 89 22.16 -1.67 -8.53
N ALA A 90 22.77 -2.79 -8.12
CA ALA A 90 23.19 -3.84 -9.04
C ALA A 90 21.99 -4.51 -9.73
N TRP A 91 20.92 -4.76 -8.98
CA TRP A 91 19.72 -5.41 -9.49
C TRP A 91 18.94 -4.52 -10.45
N VAL A 92 18.73 -3.23 -10.13
CA VAL A 92 18.10 -2.26 -11.04
C VAL A 92 18.90 -2.13 -12.35
N ARG A 93 20.23 -2.09 -12.27
CA ARG A 93 21.09 -2.12 -13.47
C ARG A 93 20.93 -3.40 -14.28
N ASN A 94 20.84 -4.54 -13.59
CA ASN A 94 20.61 -5.82 -14.25
C ASN A 94 19.25 -5.87 -14.96
N ILE A 95 18.18 -5.33 -14.34
CA ILE A 95 16.86 -5.23 -14.97
C ILE A 95 16.94 -4.39 -16.25
N LYS A 96 17.60 -3.22 -16.18
CA LYS A 96 17.81 -2.37 -17.35
C LYS A 96 18.59 -3.07 -18.46
N GLU A 97 19.68 -3.74 -18.12
CA GLU A 97 20.54 -4.43 -19.09
C GLU A 97 19.84 -5.60 -19.77
N LYS A 98 19.11 -6.43 -18.99
CA LYS A 98 18.54 -7.69 -19.49
C LYS A 98 17.12 -7.56 -20.03
N PHE A 99 16.34 -6.60 -19.53
CA PHE A 99 14.94 -6.42 -19.88
C PHE A 99 14.63 -5.04 -20.49
N GLY A 100 15.62 -4.15 -20.57
CA GLY A 100 15.45 -2.83 -21.19
C GLY A 100 14.56 -1.87 -20.39
N MET A 101 14.33 -2.16 -19.10
CA MET A 101 13.40 -1.40 -18.26
C MET A 101 14.11 -0.67 -17.14
N ASP A 102 13.81 0.63 -17.00
CA ASP A 102 14.23 1.44 -15.85
C ASP A 102 13.24 1.26 -14.69
N ILE A 103 13.76 1.23 -13.46
CA ILE A 103 12.96 1.25 -12.24
C ILE A 103 12.95 2.69 -11.71
N PRO A 104 11.83 3.44 -11.86
CA PRO A 104 11.82 4.89 -11.63
C PRO A 104 11.57 5.31 -10.18
N PHE A 105 11.41 4.35 -9.27
CA PHE A 105 11.05 4.59 -7.87
C PHE A 105 12.11 4.04 -6.89
N PRO A 106 12.20 4.59 -5.67
CA PRO A 106 13.20 4.17 -4.70
C PRO A 106 12.93 2.77 -4.15
N ILE A 107 14.02 2.09 -3.77
CA ILE A 107 14.00 0.83 -3.01
C ILE A 107 14.70 1.07 -1.68
N ILE A 108 14.01 0.82 -0.57
CA ILE A 108 14.52 0.93 0.80
C ILE A 108 15.48 -0.24 1.09
N GLU A 109 16.67 0.11 1.57
CA GLU A 109 17.62 -0.79 2.24
C GLU A 109 17.18 -0.93 3.71
N ASP A 110 16.60 -2.07 4.09
CA ASP A 110 16.23 -2.36 5.48
C ASP A 110 17.02 -3.54 6.08
N LEU A 111 18.35 -3.43 6.07
CA LEU A 111 19.26 -4.43 6.68
C LEU A 111 18.93 -4.71 8.16
N SER A 112 18.40 -3.69 8.86
CA SER A 112 18.01 -3.79 10.29
C SER A 112 16.66 -4.45 10.53
N MET A 113 15.88 -4.69 9.46
CA MET A 113 14.48 -5.13 9.51
C MET A 113 13.58 -4.20 10.33
N LYS A 114 13.96 -2.94 10.56
CA LYS A 114 13.22 -2.02 11.42
C LYS A 114 11.89 -1.65 10.77
N VAL A 115 11.92 -1.31 9.49
CA VAL A 115 10.72 -0.95 8.73
C VAL A 115 9.89 -2.22 8.48
N ALA A 116 10.53 -3.32 8.10
CA ALA A 116 9.88 -4.61 7.88
C ALA A 116 9.11 -5.09 9.13
N ASN A 117 9.69 -4.97 10.33
CA ASN A 117 9.01 -5.32 11.57
C ASN A 117 7.89 -4.35 11.93
N ALA A 118 8.08 -3.03 11.75
CA ALA A 118 7.06 -2.03 12.03
C ALA A 118 5.79 -2.22 11.17
N TYR A 119 5.97 -2.78 9.97
CA TYR A 119 4.89 -3.07 9.03
C TYR A 119 4.47 -4.56 9.01
N GLY A 120 4.98 -5.41 9.91
CA GLY A 120 4.61 -6.84 9.93
C GLY A 120 4.96 -7.62 8.66
N MET A 121 6.00 -7.18 7.93
CA MET A 121 6.49 -7.81 6.70
C MET A 121 7.29 -9.09 6.98
N ILE A 122 7.81 -9.26 8.21
CA ILE A 122 8.44 -10.51 8.66
C ILE A 122 7.35 -11.36 9.32
N GLN A 123 6.98 -12.48 8.70
CA GLN A 123 5.92 -13.36 9.22
C GLN A 123 6.47 -14.71 9.69
N PRO A 124 6.15 -15.13 10.92
CA PRO A 124 6.51 -16.47 11.41
C PRO A 124 6.01 -17.57 10.46
N GLY A 125 6.88 -18.50 10.12
CA GLY A 125 6.57 -19.62 9.21
C GLY A 125 6.71 -19.30 7.72
N ALA A 126 7.00 -18.06 7.34
CA ALA A 126 7.33 -17.70 5.96
C ALA A 126 8.86 -17.59 5.75
N SER A 127 9.52 -16.72 6.52
CA SER A 127 10.98 -16.56 6.55
C SER A 127 11.38 -15.68 7.72
N ASP A 128 12.46 -16.03 8.41
CA ASP A 128 13.07 -15.18 9.45
C ASP A 128 14.03 -14.13 8.86
N THR A 129 14.38 -14.27 7.58
CA THR A 129 15.41 -13.48 6.90
C THR A 129 14.92 -12.96 5.56
N SER A 130 13.62 -12.77 5.38
CA SER A 130 13.05 -12.15 4.17
C SER A 130 11.69 -11.56 4.48
N ALA A 131 11.41 -10.39 3.91
CA ALA A 131 10.06 -9.85 3.93
C ALA A 131 9.12 -10.71 3.07
N VAL A 132 7.87 -10.86 3.48
CA VAL A 132 6.82 -11.36 2.59
C VAL A 132 6.46 -10.29 1.55
N ARG A 133 5.58 -10.61 0.60
CA ARG A 133 5.11 -9.64 -0.41
C ARG A 133 3.98 -8.79 0.16
N ALA A 134 4.32 -7.85 1.04
CA ALA A 134 3.36 -6.93 1.62
C ALA A 134 3.21 -5.67 0.76
N THR A 135 2.02 -5.11 0.71
CA THR A 135 1.74 -3.81 0.07
C THR A 135 0.85 -2.99 0.98
N PHE A 136 1.16 -1.72 1.14
CA PHE A 136 0.45 -0.74 1.97
C PHE A 136 0.09 0.46 1.12
N ILE A 137 -1.17 0.89 1.20
CA ILE A 137 -1.65 2.14 0.60
C ILE A 137 -1.81 3.15 1.71
N ILE A 138 -1.04 4.23 1.65
CA ILE A 138 -0.99 5.31 2.63
C ILE A 138 -1.50 6.58 1.93
N ASP A 139 -2.44 7.28 2.56
CA ASP A 139 -3.01 8.51 1.98
C ASP A 139 -2.08 9.73 2.10
N ASP A 140 -2.51 10.83 1.49
CA ASP A 140 -1.82 12.12 1.47
C ASP A 140 -1.59 12.75 2.86
N ARG A 141 -2.27 12.26 3.90
CA ARG A 141 -2.09 12.69 5.29
C ARG A 141 -1.16 11.74 6.07
N GLY A 142 -0.67 10.69 5.44
CA GLY A 142 0.16 9.66 6.07
C GLY A 142 -0.64 8.62 6.85
N VAL A 143 -1.92 8.44 6.54
CA VAL A 143 -2.79 7.44 7.20
C VAL A 143 -2.80 6.15 6.39
N LEU A 144 -2.65 4.99 7.06
CA LEU A 144 -2.73 3.70 6.40
C LEU A 144 -4.18 3.37 5.99
N ARG A 145 -4.45 3.12 4.71
CA ARG A 145 -5.80 2.92 4.16
C ARG A 145 -6.10 1.50 3.74
N ALA A 146 -5.09 0.78 3.25
CA ALA A 146 -5.21 -0.63 2.92
C ALA A 146 -3.87 -1.33 3.09
N MET A 147 -3.92 -2.63 3.37
CA MET A 147 -2.75 -3.50 3.40
C MET A 147 -3.09 -4.89 2.86
N VAL A 148 -2.15 -5.50 2.16
CA VAL A 148 -2.30 -6.84 1.58
C VAL A 148 -1.00 -7.61 1.74
N TYR A 149 -1.07 -8.89 2.12
CA TYR A 149 0.10 -9.76 2.30
C TYR A 149 -0.03 -10.98 1.39
N TYR A 150 0.88 -11.08 0.41
CA TYR A 150 1.02 -12.26 -0.44
C TYR A 150 2.15 -13.16 0.09
N PRO A 151 2.04 -14.49 -0.06
CA PRO A 151 3.15 -15.38 0.20
C PRO A 151 4.28 -15.15 -0.82
N MET A 152 5.49 -15.63 -0.49
CA MET A 152 6.66 -15.48 -1.37
C MET A 152 6.46 -16.10 -2.76
N THR A 153 5.62 -17.13 -2.87
CA THR A 153 5.36 -17.93 -4.08
C THR A 153 4.50 -17.24 -5.13
N ASN A 154 3.71 -16.22 -4.75
CA ASN A 154 2.69 -15.65 -5.63
C ASN A 154 2.98 -14.17 -5.91
N GLY A 155 3.17 -13.84 -7.19
CA GLY A 155 3.25 -12.44 -7.62
C GLY A 155 1.91 -11.72 -7.45
N ARG A 156 1.97 -10.43 -7.15
CA ARG A 156 0.81 -9.56 -6.97
C ARG A 156 0.24 -9.07 -8.29
N SER A 157 -1.03 -8.66 -8.25
CA SER A 157 -1.70 -7.96 -9.34
C SER A 157 -1.52 -6.45 -9.17
N ILE A 158 -0.61 -5.83 -9.93
CA ILE A 158 -0.36 -4.38 -9.90
C ILE A 158 -1.62 -3.57 -10.31
N PRO A 159 -2.43 -4.00 -11.30
CA PRO A 159 -3.67 -3.29 -11.64
C PRO A 159 -4.65 -3.15 -10.47
N GLU A 160 -4.68 -4.12 -9.54
CA GLU A 160 -5.57 -4.03 -8.37
C GLU A 160 -5.13 -2.91 -7.41
N PHE A 161 -3.83 -2.72 -7.20
CA PHE A 161 -3.36 -1.61 -6.36
C PHE A 161 -3.61 -0.25 -7.01
N LEU A 162 -3.49 -0.15 -8.34
CA LEU A 162 -3.86 1.06 -9.06
C LEU A 162 -5.36 1.36 -8.91
N ARG A 163 -6.22 0.37 -9.14
CA ARG A 163 -7.68 0.47 -8.97
C ARG A 163 -8.03 0.86 -7.52
N LEU A 164 -7.38 0.25 -6.53
CA LEU A 164 -7.66 0.52 -5.12
C LEU A 164 -7.28 1.95 -4.72
N VAL A 165 -6.16 2.48 -5.22
CA VAL A 165 -5.81 3.91 -5.03
C VAL A 165 -6.89 4.81 -5.65
N GLN A 166 -7.32 4.52 -6.89
CA GLN A 166 -8.38 5.28 -7.55
C GLN A 166 -9.69 5.26 -6.78
N ALA A 167 -10.10 4.09 -6.28
CA ALA A 167 -11.32 3.91 -5.49
C ALA A 167 -11.25 4.71 -4.18
N LEU A 168 -10.14 4.60 -3.44
CA LEU A 168 -9.94 5.32 -2.18
C LEU A 168 -9.94 6.85 -2.38
N GLN A 169 -9.25 7.35 -3.39
CA GLN A 169 -9.25 8.77 -3.73
C GLN A 169 -10.64 9.26 -4.17
N THR A 170 -11.38 8.43 -4.91
CA THR A 170 -12.77 8.74 -5.32
C THR A 170 -13.68 8.86 -4.10
N SER A 171 -13.58 7.91 -3.17
CA SER A 171 -14.32 7.94 -1.90
C SER A 171 -14.03 9.19 -1.09
N ASP A 172 -12.76 9.54 -0.92
CA ASP A 172 -12.34 10.69 -0.12
C ASP A 172 -12.79 12.02 -0.74
N SER A 173 -12.68 12.16 -2.06
CA SER A 173 -13.00 13.40 -2.77
C SER A 173 -14.50 13.67 -2.92
N HIS A 174 -15.33 12.61 -3.02
CA HIS A 174 -16.76 12.75 -3.28
C HIS A 174 -17.66 12.41 -2.09
N GLY A 175 -17.09 11.90 -0.98
CA GLY A 175 -17.86 11.46 0.19
C GLY A 175 -18.75 10.26 -0.11
N VAL A 176 -18.24 9.29 -0.86
CA VAL A 176 -18.98 8.12 -1.34
C VAL A 176 -18.26 6.81 -1.01
N ALA A 177 -18.97 5.69 -1.09
CA ALA A 177 -18.35 4.37 -1.08
C ALA A 177 -18.29 3.78 -2.49
N THR A 178 -17.31 2.93 -2.75
CA THR A 178 -17.20 2.18 -4.02
C THR A 178 -17.72 0.75 -3.83
N PRO A 179 -18.59 0.23 -4.71
CA PRO A 179 -19.05 -1.16 -4.66
C PRO A 179 -17.92 -2.19 -4.91
N GLU A 180 -18.25 -3.47 -4.76
CA GLU A 180 -17.35 -4.58 -5.11
C GLU A 180 -16.88 -4.46 -6.56
N GLY A 181 -15.58 -4.63 -6.79
CA GLY A 181 -14.98 -4.58 -8.12
C GLY A 181 -15.00 -3.22 -8.84
N TRP A 182 -15.45 -2.13 -8.19
CA TRP A 182 -15.65 -0.81 -8.81
C TRP A 182 -14.48 -0.35 -9.67
N GLN A 183 -14.81 0.16 -10.86
CA GLN A 183 -13.91 0.82 -11.82
C GLN A 183 -14.32 2.27 -12.04
N PRO A 184 -13.39 3.15 -12.47
CA PRO A 184 -13.74 4.50 -12.90
C PRO A 184 -14.85 4.50 -13.97
N GLY A 185 -15.94 5.22 -13.68
CA GLY A 185 -17.14 5.26 -14.52
C GLY A 185 -18.31 4.43 -14.00
N ASP A 186 -18.07 3.46 -13.12
CA ASP A 186 -19.14 2.74 -12.44
C ASP A 186 -19.84 3.64 -11.40
N LYS A 187 -21.10 3.32 -11.10
CA LYS A 187 -21.87 4.03 -10.06
C LYS A 187 -21.23 3.81 -8.69
N VAL A 188 -21.25 4.87 -7.88
CA VAL A 188 -20.81 4.85 -6.48
C VAL A 188 -22.00 4.70 -5.54
N ILE A 189 -21.73 4.22 -4.32
CA ILE A 189 -22.71 4.06 -3.26
C ILE A 189 -22.75 5.32 -2.41
N VAL A 190 -23.96 5.85 -2.19
CA VAL A 190 -24.20 6.93 -1.25
C VAL A 190 -24.16 6.35 0.17
N PRO A 191 -23.38 6.92 1.12
CA PRO A 191 -23.31 6.41 2.48
C PRO A 191 -24.70 6.25 3.10
N PRO A 192 -24.99 5.12 3.78
CA PRO A 192 -26.32 4.88 4.33
C PRO A 192 -26.64 5.91 5.43
N PRO A 193 -27.92 6.28 5.59
CA PRO A 193 -28.36 7.12 6.70
C PRO A 193 -28.04 6.48 8.05
N ALA A 194 -27.63 7.30 9.03
CA ALA A 194 -27.32 6.83 10.39
C ALA A 194 -28.48 7.07 11.40
N THR A 195 -29.58 7.69 10.96
CA THR A 195 -30.75 7.99 11.80
C THR A 195 -32.03 7.59 11.10
N ALA A 196 -33.08 7.29 11.88
CA ALA A 196 -34.40 6.95 11.34
C ALA A 196 -34.99 8.09 10.48
N GLU A 197 -34.83 9.34 10.93
CA GLU A 197 -35.29 10.52 10.18
C GLU A 197 -34.62 10.61 8.80
N ALA A 198 -33.30 10.40 8.73
CA ALA A 198 -32.57 10.44 7.47
C ALA A 198 -32.92 9.23 6.58
N ALA A 199 -33.24 8.06 7.16
CA ALA A 199 -33.73 6.91 6.40
C ALA A 199 -35.09 7.17 5.73
N GLU A 200 -36.02 7.82 6.44
CA GLU A 200 -37.33 8.22 5.90
C GLU A 200 -37.22 9.31 4.82
N ALA A 201 -36.20 10.17 4.92
CA ALA A 201 -35.92 11.20 3.92
C ALA A 201 -35.25 10.63 2.66
N ARG A 202 -34.40 9.60 2.80
CA ARG A 202 -33.50 9.11 1.72
C ARG A 202 -34.20 8.86 0.40
N MET A 203 -35.35 8.19 0.40
CA MET A 203 -36.05 7.82 -0.83
C MET A 203 -36.57 9.04 -1.61
N LYS A 204 -36.53 10.24 -1.01
CA LYS A 204 -36.95 11.51 -1.61
C LYS A 204 -35.77 12.39 -2.06
N GLU A 205 -34.53 11.95 -1.83
CA GLU A 205 -33.31 12.71 -2.14
C GLU A 205 -32.88 12.61 -3.63
N GLY A 206 -33.64 11.89 -4.46
CA GLY A 206 -33.42 11.82 -5.91
C GLY A 206 -32.29 10.88 -6.35
N TYR A 207 -31.77 10.05 -5.46
CA TYR A 207 -30.80 8.99 -5.80
C TYR A 207 -31.46 7.77 -6.42
N GLU A 208 -30.66 6.94 -7.10
CA GLU A 208 -31.11 5.63 -7.55
C GLU A 208 -31.05 4.63 -6.38
N CYS A 209 -32.18 4.48 -5.69
CA CYS A 209 -32.30 3.64 -4.50
C CYS A 209 -33.04 2.33 -4.78
N LYS A 210 -32.47 1.21 -4.31
CA LYS A 210 -33.21 -0.05 -4.15
C LYS A 210 -33.92 -0.11 -2.79
N ASP A 211 -33.29 0.49 -1.78
CA ASP A 211 -33.81 0.65 -0.43
C ASP A 211 -33.12 1.87 0.23
N TRP A 212 -33.61 2.33 1.39
CA TRP A 212 -33.08 3.51 2.09
C TRP A 212 -31.59 3.39 2.44
N TYR A 213 -31.07 2.19 2.65
CA TYR A 213 -29.65 1.98 2.92
C TYR A 213 -28.82 1.70 1.66
N PHE A 214 -29.48 1.46 0.51
CA PHE A 214 -28.83 1.10 -0.75
C PHE A 214 -29.24 2.06 -1.86
N CYS A 215 -28.49 3.15 -1.96
CA CYS A 215 -28.64 4.15 -3.01
C CYS A 215 -27.31 4.34 -3.74
N THR A 216 -27.41 4.51 -5.05
CA THR A 216 -26.26 4.76 -5.91
C THR A 216 -26.42 6.06 -6.68
N LYS A 217 -25.29 6.62 -7.14
CA LYS A 217 -25.26 7.77 -8.05
C LYS A 217 -24.08 7.63 -9.01
N SER A 218 -24.16 8.30 -10.16
CA SER A 218 -22.98 8.55 -10.99
C SER A 218 -22.19 9.74 -10.42
N LEU A 219 -20.90 9.80 -10.74
CA LEU A 219 -20.02 10.94 -10.45
C LEU A 219 -19.89 11.86 -11.67
#